data_AF-A0A7U7I902-F1
#
_entry.id   AF-A0A7U7I902-F1
#
_cell.length_a   1.000
_cell.length_b   1.000
_cell.length_c   1.000
_cell.angle_alpha   90.00
_cell.angle_beta   90.00
_cell.angle_gamma   90.00
#
_symmetry.space_group_name_H-M   'P 1'
#
loop_
_entity.id
_entity.type
_entity.pdbx_description
1 polymer ?
#
loop_
_entity_poly.entity_id
_entity_poly.type
_entity_poly.pdbx_seq_one_letter_code
_entity_poly.pdbx_strand_id
1 'polypeptide(L)'
;MAINKGTLSKIHIAKSQLGMDDDTYRTVLGRVAGVRSAKDLTTSQASKLLTEFERMGWKPKPSARAKGKPHNFSKLSGEIEVIEAQLTNMGLPWSYADAIAKRQFGIAKVVWLKKPDQLKAVLAALHVEQEKRGLLANVEELLKLLGEHDPNWRADLESLPKGWEWRRPILKSLVETLRAAASARGLL
;
A
#
# COMPACT_ATOMS: atom_id res chain seq x y z
N MET A 1 25.48 0.22 -6.16
CA MET A 1 24.15 -0.42 -6.06
C MET A 1 23.14 0.43 -6.83
N ALA A 2 22.33 -0.18 -7.69
CA ALA A 2 21.31 0.50 -8.47
C ALA A 2 20.19 1.05 -7.57
N ILE A 3 19.53 2.12 -8.01
CA ILE A 3 18.46 2.76 -7.24
C ILE A 3 17.20 1.87 -7.17
N ASN A 4 16.48 1.91 -6.05
CA ASN A 4 15.22 1.18 -5.90
C ASN A 4 14.07 1.85 -6.68
N LYS A 5 12.99 1.10 -6.94
CA LYS A 5 11.78 1.59 -7.66
C LYS A 5 11.19 2.86 -7.02
N GLY A 6 11.22 2.98 -5.71
CA GLY A 6 10.64 4.14 -5.00
C GLY A 6 11.39 5.44 -5.29
N THR A 7 12.72 5.38 -5.30
CA THR A 7 13.58 6.51 -5.66
C THR A 7 13.39 6.89 -7.13
N LEU A 8 13.32 5.90 -8.02
CA LEU A 8 13.05 6.14 -9.45
C LEU A 8 11.70 6.84 -9.66
N SER A 9 10.64 6.38 -8.99
CA SER A 9 9.33 7.04 -9.06
C SER A 9 9.37 8.48 -8.55
N LYS A 10 10.09 8.77 -7.47
CA LYS A 10 10.25 10.15 -6.97
C LYS A 10 10.92 11.06 -7.99
N ILE A 11 11.96 10.58 -8.66
CA ILE A 11 12.68 11.32 -9.71
C ILE A 11 11.70 11.66 -10.86
N HIS A 12 10.88 10.70 -11.30
CA HIS A 12 9.90 10.94 -12.36
C HIS A 12 8.78 11.89 -11.93
N ILE A 13 8.31 11.80 -10.69
CA ILE A 13 7.34 12.74 -10.12
C ILE A 13 7.93 14.15 -10.08
N ALA A 14 9.18 14.29 -9.63
CA ALA A 14 9.88 15.58 -9.57
C ALA A 14 10.02 16.20 -10.96
N LYS A 15 10.48 15.41 -11.95
CA LYS A 15 10.53 15.81 -13.36
C LYS A 15 9.19 16.37 -13.84
N SER A 16 8.10 15.63 -13.60
CA SER A 16 6.75 16.03 -14.02
C SER A 16 6.27 17.29 -13.30
N GLN A 17 6.51 17.42 -12.00
CA GLN A 17 6.09 18.60 -11.21
C GLN A 17 6.89 19.86 -11.53
N LEU A 18 8.15 19.70 -11.96
CA LEU A 18 8.99 20.80 -12.44
C LEU A 18 8.71 21.15 -13.91
N GLY A 19 7.81 20.44 -14.59
CA GLY A 19 7.48 20.69 -15.99
C GLY A 19 8.62 20.44 -16.97
N MET A 20 9.56 19.55 -16.64
CA MET A 20 10.73 19.27 -17.49
C MET A 20 10.38 18.34 -18.64
N ASP A 21 10.74 18.74 -19.86
CA ASP A 21 10.79 17.85 -21.01
C ASP A 21 11.95 16.83 -20.91
N ASP A 22 11.99 15.87 -21.83
CA ASP A 22 12.98 14.79 -21.85
C ASP A 22 14.42 15.28 -22.02
N ASP A 23 14.66 16.31 -22.83
CA ASP A 23 16.00 16.78 -23.15
C ASP A 23 16.56 17.68 -22.04
N THR A 24 15.72 18.56 -21.47
CA THR A 24 16.02 19.29 -20.24
C THR A 24 16.35 18.33 -19.11
N TYR A 25 15.53 17.28 -18.93
CA TYR A 25 15.75 16.27 -17.90
C TYR A 25 17.06 15.48 -18.10
N ARG A 26 17.38 15.06 -19.33
CA ARG A 26 18.66 14.40 -19.65
C ARG A 26 19.85 15.32 -19.43
N THR A 27 19.71 16.61 -19.68
CA THR A 27 20.75 17.61 -19.44
C THR A 27 21.04 17.75 -17.95
N VAL A 28 20.00 17.81 -17.12
CA VAL A 28 20.15 17.84 -15.66
C VAL A 28 20.79 16.56 -15.14
N LEU A 29 20.38 15.39 -15.66
CA LEU A 29 21.00 14.09 -15.31
C LEU A 29 22.49 14.06 -15.66
N GLY A 30 22.87 14.53 -16.86
CA GLY A 30 24.26 14.60 -17.30
C GLY A 30 25.09 15.53 -16.41
N ARG A 31 24.54 16.71 -16.07
CA ARG A 31 25.23 17.70 -15.23
C ARG A 31 25.41 17.25 -13.78
N VAL A 32 24.38 16.65 -13.18
CA VAL A 32 24.39 16.32 -11.74
C VAL A 32 25.02 14.96 -11.47
N ALA A 33 24.82 13.99 -12.36
CA ALA A 33 25.17 12.60 -12.14
C ALA A 33 26.05 11.99 -13.24
N GLY A 34 26.28 12.69 -14.37
CA GLY A 34 27.11 12.18 -15.47
C GLY A 34 26.44 11.07 -16.30
N VAL A 35 25.14 10.85 -16.14
CA VAL A 35 24.40 9.77 -16.81
C VAL A 35 23.32 10.31 -17.73
N ARG A 36 22.87 9.52 -18.70
CA ARG A 36 21.77 9.89 -19.61
C ARG A 36 20.42 9.29 -19.23
N SER A 37 20.40 8.37 -18.27
CA SER A 37 19.20 7.69 -17.81
C SER A 37 19.18 7.58 -16.29
N ALA A 38 18.00 7.73 -15.69
CA ALA A 38 17.83 7.52 -14.25
C ALA A 38 18.04 6.05 -13.82
N LYS A 39 17.96 5.10 -14.75
CA LYS A 39 18.25 3.69 -14.47
C LYS A 39 19.72 3.45 -14.12
N ASP A 40 20.61 4.32 -14.60
CA ASP A 40 22.06 4.21 -14.41
C ASP A 40 22.53 4.93 -13.14
N LEU A 41 21.59 5.51 -12.37
CA LEU A 41 21.92 6.20 -11.13
C LEU A 41 22.29 5.20 -10.03
N THR A 42 23.33 5.54 -9.29
CA THR A 42 23.60 4.99 -7.96
C THR A 42 22.76 5.71 -6.90
N THR A 43 22.60 5.09 -5.73
CA THR A 43 21.88 5.69 -4.59
C THR A 43 22.39 7.09 -4.23
N SER A 44 23.72 7.30 -4.25
CA SER A 44 24.32 8.61 -3.95
C SER A 44 24.00 9.65 -5.03
N GLN A 45 24.10 9.29 -6.31
CA GLN A 45 23.75 10.19 -7.42
C GLN A 45 22.26 10.55 -7.42
N ALA A 46 21.37 9.59 -7.12
CA ALA A 46 19.95 9.87 -7.02
C ALA A 46 19.63 10.85 -5.87
N SER A 47 20.29 10.72 -4.71
CA SER A 47 20.13 11.69 -3.63
C SER A 47 20.55 13.10 -4.07
N LYS A 48 21.71 13.23 -4.74
CA LYS A 48 22.18 14.52 -5.28
C LYS A 48 21.20 15.12 -6.29
N LEU A 49 20.63 14.29 -7.17
CA LEU A 49 19.65 14.71 -8.16
C LEU A 49 18.35 15.22 -7.51
N LEU A 50 17.86 14.51 -6.49
CA LEU A 50 16.68 14.94 -5.73
C LEU A 50 16.93 16.27 -4.99
N THR A 51 18.12 16.47 -4.42
CA THR A 51 18.51 17.76 -3.82
C THR A 51 18.54 18.89 -4.86
N GLU A 52 19.03 18.62 -6.07
CA GLU A 52 19.00 19.63 -7.14
C GLU A 52 17.56 19.95 -7.58
N PHE A 53 16.68 18.94 -7.66
CA PHE A 53 15.27 19.19 -7.93
C PHE A 53 14.61 20.03 -6.82
N GLU A 54 14.94 19.79 -5.56
CA GLU A 54 14.48 20.63 -4.44
C GLU A 54 14.94 22.08 -4.61
N ARG A 55 16.20 22.29 -5.01
CA ARG A 55 16.75 23.62 -5.31
C ARG A 55 16.02 24.30 -6.49
N MET A 56 15.56 23.53 -7.46
CA MET A 56 14.75 24.00 -8.59
C MET A 56 13.27 24.26 -8.23
N GLY A 57 12.87 24.07 -6.97
CA GLY A 57 11.53 24.36 -6.47
C GLY A 57 10.63 23.14 -6.31
N TRP A 58 11.13 21.92 -6.54
CA TRP A 58 10.38 20.71 -6.23
C TRP A 58 10.23 20.57 -4.71
N LYS A 59 9.02 20.24 -4.25
CA LYS A 59 8.76 19.99 -2.83
C LYS A 59 8.35 18.53 -2.65
N PRO A 60 9.21 17.65 -2.11
CA PRO A 60 8.86 16.26 -1.91
C PRO A 60 7.65 16.15 -0.98
N LYS A 61 6.58 15.53 -1.49
CA LYS A 61 5.41 15.21 -0.68
C LYS A 61 5.60 13.82 -0.06
N PRO A 62 5.33 13.65 1.25
CA PRO A 62 5.26 12.31 1.83
C PRO A 62 4.21 11.50 1.07
N SER A 63 4.45 10.21 0.89
CA SER A 63 3.42 9.35 0.30
C SER A 63 2.17 9.40 1.18
N ALA A 64 0.99 9.27 0.58
CA ALA A 64 -0.27 9.19 1.34
C ALA A 64 -0.23 8.05 2.38
N ARG A 65 0.55 6.99 2.09
CA ARG A 65 0.79 5.85 2.99
C ARG A 65 1.66 6.20 4.20
N ALA A 66 2.68 7.04 4.01
CA ALA A 66 3.55 7.53 5.09
C ALA A 66 2.91 8.69 5.89
N LYS A 67 1.79 9.24 5.43
CA LYS A 67 1.09 10.33 6.12
C LYS A 67 0.63 9.87 7.50
N GLY A 68 1.05 10.60 8.53
CA GLY A 68 0.74 10.27 9.92
C GLY A 68 1.68 9.25 10.56
N LYS A 69 2.74 8.80 9.85
CA LYS A 69 3.79 7.98 10.47
C LYS A 69 4.40 8.74 11.67
N PRO A 70 4.54 8.09 12.83
CA PRO A 70 5.15 8.70 14.01
C PRO A 70 6.59 9.15 13.74
N HIS A 71 6.96 10.34 14.20
CA HIS A 71 8.32 10.87 14.02
C HIS A 71 9.36 10.10 14.85
N ASN A 72 8.97 9.56 16.01
CA ASN A 72 9.82 8.79 16.90
C ASN A 72 9.72 7.27 16.64
N PHE A 73 9.36 6.86 15.43
CA PHE A 73 9.07 5.47 15.08
C PHE A 73 10.17 4.47 15.49
N SER A 74 11.44 4.82 15.29
CA SER A 74 12.59 3.97 15.64
C SER A 74 12.76 3.70 17.14
N LYS A 75 11.98 4.36 18.00
CA LYS A 75 11.98 4.18 19.46
C LYS A 75 10.72 3.49 19.97
N LEU A 76 9.82 3.06 19.07
CA LEU A 76 8.55 2.43 19.44
C LEU A 76 8.72 0.91 19.56
N SER A 77 7.74 0.25 20.18
CA SER A 77 7.80 -1.19 20.41
C SER A 77 7.70 -2.00 19.10
N GLY A 78 8.16 -3.26 19.12
CA GLY A 78 8.09 -4.13 17.95
C GLY A 78 6.67 -4.34 17.41
N GLU A 79 5.63 -4.27 18.25
CA GLU A 79 4.24 -4.32 17.81
C GLU A 79 3.87 -3.16 16.88
N ILE A 80 4.42 -1.96 17.12
CA ILE A 80 4.20 -0.80 16.26
C ILE A 80 4.86 -1.01 14.89
N GLU A 81 6.00 -1.69 14.85
CA GLU A 81 6.66 -2.07 13.59
C GLU A 81 5.83 -3.07 12.80
N VAL A 82 5.23 -4.07 13.48
CA VAL A 82 4.31 -5.02 12.86
C VAL A 82 3.06 -4.31 12.33
N ILE A 83 2.51 -3.34 13.07
CA ILE A 83 1.39 -2.50 12.60
C ILE A 83 1.79 -1.74 11.33
N GLU A 84 2.98 -1.14 11.28
CA GLU A 84 3.47 -0.47 10.06
C GLU A 84 3.54 -1.45 8.88
N ALA A 85 4.09 -2.64 9.09
CA ALA A 85 4.23 -3.65 8.05
C ALA A 85 2.86 -4.07 7.49
N GLN A 86 1.87 -4.31 8.36
CA GLN A 86 0.50 -4.65 7.95
C GLN A 86 -0.18 -3.52 7.17
N LEU A 87 -0.07 -2.28 7.65
CA LEU A 87 -0.61 -1.12 6.96
C LEU A 87 0.03 -0.95 5.58
N THR A 88 1.35 -1.09 5.50
CA THR A 88 2.11 -0.98 4.25
C THR A 88 1.69 -2.06 3.26
N ASN A 89 1.56 -3.30 3.72
CA ASN A 89 1.12 -4.43 2.88
C ASN A 89 -0.29 -4.20 2.32
N MET A 90 -1.21 -3.66 3.14
CA MET A 90 -2.57 -3.33 2.69
C MET A 90 -2.67 -1.98 1.96
N GLY A 91 -1.57 -1.23 1.84
CA GLY A 91 -1.55 0.11 1.26
C GLY A 91 -2.34 1.16 2.06
N LEU A 92 -2.56 0.94 3.35
CA LEU A 92 -3.36 1.78 4.23
C LEU A 92 -2.52 2.85 4.95
N PRO A 93 -3.10 4.04 5.23
CA PRO A 93 -2.44 5.08 6.01
C PRO A 93 -2.48 4.78 7.52
N TRP A 94 -1.58 5.42 8.28
CA TRP A 94 -1.57 5.35 9.75
C TRP A 94 -2.88 5.76 10.42
N SER A 95 -3.63 6.67 9.78
CA SER A 95 -4.95 7.07 10.26
C SER A 95 -5.95 5.91 10.35
N TYR A 96 -5.72 4.82 9.62
CA TYR A 96 -6.54 3.60 9.74
C TYR A 96 -6.33 2.91 11.08
N ALA A 97 -5.07 2.72 11.50
CA ALA A 97 -4.76 2.17 12.82
C ALA A 97 -5.18 3.13 13.95
N ASP A 98 -5.03 4.44 13.76
CA ASP A 98 -5.55 5.45 14.70
C ASP A 98 -7.07 5.33 14.89
N ALA A 99 -7.82 5.09 13.80
CA ALA A 99 -9.27 4.90 13.87
C ALA A 99 -9.66 3.62 14.64
N ILE A 100 -8.87 2.55 14.53
CA ILE A 100 -9.06 1.32 15.32
C ILE A 100 -8.79 1.61 16.79
N ALA A 101 -7.67 2.25 17.13
CA ALA A 101 -7.32 2.61 18.50
C ALA A 101 -8.40 3.51 19.13
N LYS A 102 -8.92 4.49 18.37
CA LYS A 102 -10.00 5.37 18.81
C LYS A 102 -11.29 4.60 19.04
N ARG A 103 -11.66 3.67 18.15
CA ARG A 103 -12.88 2.87 18.28
C ARG A 103 -12.83 1.89 19.44
N GLN A 104 -11.70 1.21 19.65
CA GLN A 104 -11.57 0.17 20.68
C GLN A 104 -11.28 0.73 22.07
N PHE A 105 -10.50 1.82 22.15
CA PHE A 105 -9.95 2.30 23.42
C PHE A 105 -10.17 3.80 23.68
N GLY A 106 -10.82 4.53 22.77
CA GLY A 106 -10.99 5.99 22.88
C GLY A 106 -9.70 6.78 22.67
N ILE A 107 -8.59 6.13 22.30
CA ILE A 107 -7.28 6.76 22.18
C ILE A 107 -7.05 7.20 20.74
N ALA A 108 -6.79 8.50 20.54
CA ALA A 108 -6.76 9.09 19.21
C ALA A 108 -5.61 8.60 18.31
N LYS A 109 -4.51 8.11 18.90
CA LYS A 109 -3.32 7.65 18.16
C LYS A 109 -2.92 6.26 18.61
N VAL A 110 -2.68 5.36 17.67
CA VAL A 110 -2.27 3.99 17.97
C VAL A 110 -0.95 3.94 18.75
N VAL A 111 -0.07 4.90 18.51
CA VAL A 111 1.22 5.02 19.23
C VAL A 111 1.10 5.50 20.66
N TRP A 112 -0.06 5.98 21.10
CA TRP A 112 -0.30 6.35 22.49
C TRP A 112 -0.81 5.18 23.33
N LEU A 113 -1.02 4.00 22.72
CA LEU A 113 -1.35 2.79 23.44
C LEU A 113 -0.14 2.34 24.27
N LYS A 114 -0.32 2.30 25.59
CA LYS A 114 0.73 1.93 26.54
C LYS A 114 0.67 0.47 26.97
N LYS A 115 -0.51 -0.15 26.84
CA LYS A 115 -0.74 -1.53 27.29
C LYS A 115 -0.48 -2.51 26.14
N PRO A 116 0.34 -3.56 26.33
CA PRO A 116 0.60 -4.57 25.31
C PRO A 116 -0.69 -5.21 24.75
N ASP A 117 -1.69 -5.45 25.60
CA ASP A 117 -2.96 -6.06 25.17
C ASP A 117 -3.75 -5.17 24.20
N GLN A 118 -3.65 -3.84 24.35
CA GLN A 118 -4.27 -2.90 23.41
C GLN A 118 -3.60 -2.98 22.04
N LEU A 119 -2.27 -3.06 22.01
CA LEU A 119 -1.51 -3.21 20.75
C LEU A 119 -1.84 -4.54 20.07
N LYS A 120 -1.88 -5.64 20.85
CA LYS A 120 -2.29 -6.96 20.34
C LYS A 120 -3.71 -6.96 19.77
N ALA A 121 -4.65 -6.26 20.40
CA ALA A 121 -6.00 -6.13 19.90
C ALA A 121 -6.08 -5.32 18.58
N VAL A 122 -5.28 -4.26 18.43
CA VAL A 122 -5.17 -3.53 17.15
C VAL A 122 -4.55 -4.42 16.07
N LEU A 123 -3.47 -5.15 16.38
CA LEU A 123 -2.85 -6.12 15.49
C LEU A 123 -3.84 -7.20 15.03
N ALA A 124 -4.62 -7.75 15.95
CA ALA A 124 -5.66 -8.73 15.64
C ALA A 124 -6.73 -8.15 14.69
N ALA A 125 -7.16 -6.91 14.92
CA ALA A 125 -8.12 -6.24 14.04
C ALA A 125 -7.55 -5.99 12.63
N LEU A 126 -6.28 -5.59 12.53
CA LEU A 126 -5.58 -5.43 11.26
C LEU A 126 -5.39 -6.77 10.54
N HIS A 127 -5.11 -7.84 11.27
CA HIS A 127 -5.00 -9.18 10.71
C HIS A 127 -6.34 -9.65 10.12
N VAL A 128 -7.46 -9.42 10.82
CA VAL A 128 -8.81 -9.72 10.29
C VAL A 128 -9.10 -8.88 9.04
N GLU A 129 -8.70 -7.61 9.01
CA GLU A 129 -8.83 -6.77 7.82
C GLU A 129 -8.01 -7.30 6.63
N GLN A 130 -6.77 -7.69 6.88
CA GLN A 130 -5.88 -8.28 5.89
C GLN A 130 -6.46 -9.57 5.30
N GLU A 131 -7.00 -10.45 6.14
CA GLU A 131 -7.62 -11.71 5.70
C GLU A 131 -8.85 -11.44 4.83
N LYS A 132 -9.74 -10.52 5.22
CA LYS A 132 -10.91 -10.17 4.39
C LYS A 132 -10.49 -9.68 3.01
N ARG A 133 -9.48 -8.82 2.92
CA ARG A 133 -8.94 -8.34 1.63
C ARG A 133 -8.37 -9.46 0.79
N GLY A 134 -7.63 -10.38 1.41
CA GLY A 134 -7.10 -11.56 0.73
C GLY A 134 -8.20 -12.48 0.20
N LEU A 135 -9.25 -12.73 0.99
CA LEU A 135 -10.40 -13.52 0.55
C LEU A 135 -11.13 -12.85 -0.62
N LEU A 136 -11.34 -11.52 -0.56
CA LEU A 136 -11.99 -10.80 -1.66
C LEU A 136 -11.13 -10.86 -2.95
N ALA A 137 -9.82 -10.71 -2.84
CA ALA A 137 -8.91 -10.87 -3.98
C ALA A 137 -8.98 -12.29 -4.57
N ASN A 138 -9.07 -13.33 -3.73
CA ASN A 138 -9.26 -14.71 -4.20
C ASN A 138 -10.60 -14.88 -4.93
N VAL A 139 -11.68 -14.28 -4.43
CA VAL A 139 -12.99 -14.30 -5.12
C VAL A 139 -12.84 -13.67 -6.51
N GLU A 140 -12.23 -12.50 -6.61
CA GLU A 140 -11.99 -11.80 -7.87
C GLU A 140 -11.16 -12.63 -8.85
N GLU A 141 -10.10 -13.27 -8.37
CA GLU A 141 -9.23 -14.12 -9.18
C GLU A 141 -9.95 -15.39 -9.67
N LEU A 142 -10.72 -16.05 -8.79
CA LEU A 142 -11.47 -17.26 -9.14
C LEU A 142 -12.61 -16.97 -10.15
N LEU A 143 -13.31 -15.84 -10.00
CA LEU A 143 -14.32 -15.42 -10.97
C LEU A 143 -13.69 -15.15 -12.33
N LYS A 144 -12.54 -14.46 -12.35
CA LYS A 144 -11.79 -14.23 -13.57
C LYS A 144 -11.36 -15.54 -14.24
N LEU A 145 -10.94 -16.55 -13.48
CA LEU A 145 -10.60 -17.88 -14.00
C LEU A 145 -11.82 -18.60 -14.60
N LEU A 146 -13.00 -18.44 -13.99
CA LEU A 146 -14.24 -19.05 -14.45
C LEU A 146 -14.82 -18.42 -15.72
N GLY A 147 -14.17 -17.39 -16.26
CA GLY A 147 -14.58 -16.66 -17.46
C GLY A 147 -15.50 -15.47 -17.19
N GLU A 148 -15.77 -15.16 -15.93
CA GLU A 148 -16.52 -13.97 -15.53
C GLU A 148 -15.55 -12.78 -15.53
N HIS A 149 -15.44 -12.13 -16.70
CA HIS A 149 -14.62 -10.93 -16.89
C HIS A 149 -15.40 -9.63 -16.64
N ASP A 150 -16.70 -9.71 -16.34
CA ASP A 150 -17.53 -8.53 -16.10
C ASP A 150 -17.07 -7.84 -14.80
N PRO A 151 -16.64 -6.56 -14.84
CA PRO A 151 -16.38 -5.75 -13.64
C PRO A 151 -17.57 -5.66 -12.68
N ASN A 152 -18.77 -5.99 -13.17
CA ASN A 152 -20.04 -5.93 -12.50
C ASN A 152 -20.53 -7.29 -11.96
N TRP A 153 -19.69 -8.33 -11.88
CA TRP A 153 -20.03 -9.60 -11.20
C TRP A 153 -20.58 -9.40 -9.77
N ARG A 154 -20.26 -8.27 -9.14
CA ARG A 154 -20.79 -7.85 -7.84
C ARG A 154 -22.31 -7.59 -7.88
N ALA A 155 -22.85 -7.17 -9.01
CA ALA A 155 -24.29 -7.03 -9.24
C ALA A 155 -24.97 -8.39 -9.40
N ASP A 156 -24.31 -9.36 -10.03
CA ASP A 156 -24.85 -10.73 -10.15
C ASP A 156 -24.94 -11.46 -8.79
N LEU A 157 -24.24 -10.94 -7.77
CA LEU A 157 -24.36 -11.35 -6.37
C LEU A 157 -25.46 -10.61 -5.59
N GLU A 158 -26.46 -10.06 -6.27
CA GLU A 158 -27.61 -9.37 -5.67
C GLU A 158 -28.37 -10.19 -4.61
N SER A 159 -28.25 -11.53 -4.63
CA SER A 159 -28.81 -12.41 -3.60
C SER A 159 -28.05 -12.38 -2.26
N LEU A 160 -26.85 -11.79 -2.21
CA LEU A 160 -26.06 -11.71 -0.99
C LEU A 160 -26.54 -10.58 -0.06
N PRO A 161 -26.46 -10.78 1.27
CA PRO A 161 -26.81 -9.74 2.22
C PRO A 161 -26.01 -8.45 2.01
N LYS A 162 -26.64 -7.30 2.27
CA LYS A 162 -25.96 -5.99 2.21
C LYS A 162 -24.67 -6.00 3.05
N GLY A 163 -23.57 -5.59 2.43
CA GLY A 163 -22.24 -5.53 3.05
C GLY A 163 -21.56 -6.89 3.21
N TRP A 164 -21.95 -7.91 2.44
CA TRP A 164 -21.31 -9.23 2.43
C TRP A 164 -19.79 -9.17 2.18
N GLU A 165 -19.34 -8.19 1.39
CA GLU A 165 -17.93 -7.92 1.06
C GLU A 165 -17.05 -7.72 2.29
N TRP A 166 -17.67 -7.36 3.42
CA TRP A 166 -17.00 -7.10 4.69
C TRP A 166 -17.22 -8.22 5.71
N ARG A 167 -17.96 -9.26 5.35
CA ARG A 167 -18.28 -10.41 6.22
C ARG A 167 -17.37 -11.58 5.90
N ARG A 168 -16.36 -11.75 6.76
CA ARG A 168 -15.37 -12.84 6.67
C ARG A 168 -15.98 -14.23 6.43
N PRO A 169 -17.07 -14.66 7.11
CA PRO A 169 -17.66 -15.98 6.87
C PRO A 169 -18.22 -16.15 5.45
N ILE A 170 -18.86 -15.10 4.90
CA ILE A 170 -19.43 -15.14 3.54
C ILE A 170 -18.30 -15.22 2.51
N LEU A 171 -17.26 -14.39 2.67
CA LEU A 171 -16.09 -14.43 1.80
C LEU A 171 -15.42 -15.81 1.80
N LYS A 172 -15.29 -16.45 2.96
CA LYS A 172 -14.75 -17.83 3.06
C LYS A 172 -15.60 -18.82 2.27
N SER A 173 -16.91 -18.80 2.49
CA SER A 173 -17.83 -19.68 1.78
C SER A 173 -17.78 -19.45 0.27
N LEU A 174 -17.72 -18.19 -0.19
CA LEU A 174 -17.60 -17.87 -1.62
C LEU A 174 -16.31 -18.42 -2.22
N VAL A 175 -15.17 -18.20 -1.56
CA VAL A 175 -13.89 -18.74 -2.02
C VAL A 175 -13.94 -20.27 -2.14
N GLU A 176 -14.52 -20.95 -1.15
CA GLU A 176 -14.66 -22.41 -1.17
C GLU A 176 -15.54 -22.88 -2.34
N THR A 177 -16.71 -22.26 -2.52
CA THR A 177 -17.64 -22.60 -3.60
C THR A 177 -17.03 -22.33 -4.98
N LEU A 178 -16.43 -21.17 -5.19
CA LEU A 178 -15.81 -20.80 -6.47
C LEU A 178 -14.60 -21.67 -6.79
N ARG A 179 -13.81 -22.03 -5.77
CA ARG A 179 -12.68 -22.96 -5.92
C ARG A 179 -13.16 -24.36 -6.33
N ALA A 180 -14.24 -24.84 -5.73
CA ALA A 180 -14.85 -26.12 -6.12
C ALA A 180 -15.35 -26.08 -7.57
N ALA A 181 -16.01 -24.98 -7.98
CA ALA A 181 -16.48 -24.79 -9.35
C ALA A 181 -15.32 -24.74 -10.36
N ALA A 182 -14.22 -24.05 -10.04
CA ALA A 182 -13.03 -23.97 -10.89
C ALA A 182 -12.34 -25.33 -11.03
N SER A 183 -12.22 -26.09 -9.93
CA SER A 183 -11.66 -27.45 -9.96
C SER A 183 -12.53 -28.41 -10.78
N ALA A 184 -13.85 -28.34 -10.66
CA ALA A 184 -14.77 -29.16 -11.47
C ALA A 184 -14.66 -28.88 -12.98
N ARG A 185 -14.22 -27.68 -13.38
CA ARG A 185 -13.92 -27.31 -14.77
C ARG A 185 -12.48 -27.59 -15.20
N GLY A 186 -11.63 -28.14 -14.31
CA GLY A 186 -10.22 -28.42 -14.59
C GLY A 186 -9.34 -27.16 -14.71
N LEU A 187 -9.74 -26.05 -14.09
CA LEU A 187 -9.04 -24.76 -14.18
C LEU A 187 -8.05 -24.53 -13.03
N LEU A 188 -8.04 -25.42 -12.03
CA LEU A 188 -7.16 -25.47 -10.86
C LEU A 188 -6.58 -26.88 -10.72
#